data_AF-A0A1R3G3S5-F1
#
_entry.id   AF-A0A1R3G3S5-F1
#
_cell.length_a   1.000
_cell.length_b   1.000
_cell.length_c   1.000
_cell.angle_alpha   90.00
_cell.angle_beta   90.00
_cell.angle_gamma   90.00
#
_symmetry.space_group_name_H-M   'P 1'
#
loop_
_entity.id
_entity.type
_entity.pdbx_description
1 polymer ?
#
loop_
_entity_poly.entity_id
_entity_poly.type
_entity_poly.pdbx_seq_one_letter_code
_entity_poly.pdbx_strand_id
1 'polypeptide(L)'
;MMPMEKDQIPQPPQLKPFLKSIIQLLEVHLAISYPSATLEDSPEIDHHPILKTMINIIISLAEQHPHCGPSGTQILKNWLGITHETFPTTTDAFTMLESNEVLSELYSRGIIHQSPPQLVVELSQEISNFVTSNQRITCFKIPGENRQMILLTTAPAYRIWIKAKFSIQLPDHNSIHKLKFLADTTLTKFPDINTVSYKQYCFRQTYSTTRPLKIMIFNAAGATNPEFIYSFTANCFEKKPDLAIITETRLSGTKGVCSRQTMGFQATASIEPQGFFGGIWFLWNDVSFTFRILTTHDNCLSAQLTMYDGNIL
;
A
#
# COMPACT_ATOMS: atom_id res chain seq x y z
N MET A 1 4.23 -33.07 -25.35
CA MET A 1 2.79 -33.12 -25.06
C MET A 1 2.15 -32.04 -25.92
N MET A 2 1.07 -32.34 -26.67
CA MET A 2 0.48 -31.35 -27.59
C MET A 2 -0.19 -30.20 -26.79
N PRO A 3 -0.13 -28.95 -27.28
CA PRO A 3 -0.83 -27.82 -26.66
C PRO A 3 -2.34 -28.09 -26.65
N MET A 4 -3.02 -27.79 -25.54
CA MET A 4 -4.48 -27.87 -25.46
C MET A 4 -5.11 -26.83 -26.39
N GLU A 5 -6.14 -27.21 -27.14
CA GLU A 5 -6.98 -26.26 -27.86
C GLU A 5 -7.69 -25.32 -26.86
N LYS A 6 -7.90 -24.05 -27.24
CA LYS A 6 -8.50 -23.02 -26.36
C LYS A 6 -9.85 -23.45 -25.76
N ASP A 7 -10.63 -24.25 -26.49
CA ASP A 7 -11.93 -24.79 -26.05
C ASP A 7 -11.83 -25.88 -24.98
N GLN A 8 -10.62 -26.38 -24.68
CA GLN A 8 -10.39 -27.44 -23.70
C GLN A 8 -9.95 -26.90 -22.32
N ILE A 9 -9.68 -25.59 -22.19
CA ILE A 9 -9.27 -24.99 -20.91
C ILE A 9 -10.45 -25.02 -19.92
N PRO A 10 -10.27 -25.59 -18.71
CA PRO A 10 -11.36 -25.74 -17.75
C PRO A 10 -11.94 -24.39 -17.32
N GLN A 11 -13.26 -24.32 -17.16
CA GLN A 11 -13.94 -23.09 -16.74
C GLN A 11 -13.74 -22.84 -15.23
N PRO A 12 -13.79 -21.57 -14.76
CA PRO A 12 -13.51 -21.21 -13.36
C PRO A 12 -14.20 -22.05 -12.27
N PRO A 13 -15.47 -22.50 -12.41
CA PRO A 13 -16.14 -23.34 -11.40
C PRO A 13 -15.50 -24.71 -11.17
N GLN A 14 -14.68 -25.19 -12.11
CA GLN A 14 -14.07 -26.53 -12.08
C GLN A 14 -12.66 -26.52 -11.46
N LEU A 15 -12.12 -25.33 -11.17
CA LEU A 15 -10.75 -25.16 -10.69
C LEU A 15 -10.65 -25.39 -9.19
N LYS A 16 -9.54 -25.98 -8.75
CA LYS A 16 -9.21 -26.09 -7.32
C LYS A 16 -9.04 -24.69 -6.71
N PRO A 17 -9.42 -24.46 -5.44
CA PRO A 17 -9.37 -23.13 -4.81
C PRO A 17 -8.00 -22.44 -4.94
N PHE A 18 -6.91 -23.14 -4.66
CA PHE A 18 -5.55 -22.60 -4.76
C PHE A 18 -5.17 -22.16 -6.19
N LEU A 19 -5.55 -22.95 -7.20
CA LEU A 19 -5.31 -22.59 -8.60
C LEU A 19 -6.13 -21.38 -9.02
N LYS A 20 -7.40 -21.31 -8.58
CA LYS A 20 -8.26 -20.15 -8.80
C LYS A 20 -7.64 -18.88 -8.22
N SER A 21 -7.09 -18.97 -7.01
CA SER A 21 -6.42 -17.86 -6.36
C SER A 21 -5.15 -17.40 -7.10
N ILE A 22 -4.33 -18.32 -7.62
CA ILE A 22 -3.19 -17.95 -8.48
C ILE A 22 -3.66 -17.28 -9.77
N ILE A 23 -4.71 -17.81 -10.40
CA ILE A 23 -5.27 -17.20 -11.62
C ILE A 23 -5.73 -15.78 -11.33
N GLN A 24 -6.48 -15.55 -10.26
CA GLN A 24 -6.93 -14.23 -9.88
C GLN A 24 -5.77 -13.26 -9.59
N LEU A 25 -4.73 -13.74 -8.90
CA LEU A 25 -3.50 -12.97 -8.69
C LEU A 25 -2.87 -12.55 -10.03
N LEU A 26 -2.75 -13.47 -10.99
CA LEU A 26 -2.19 -13.21 -12.31
C LEU A 26 -3.09 -12.29 -13.15
N GLU A 27 -4.41 -12.46 -13.13
CA GLU A 27 -5.36 -11.57 -13.81
C GLU A 27 -5.19 -10.11 -13.35
N VAL A 28 -5.06 -9.89 -12.04
CA VAL A 28 -4.83 -8.55 -11.46
C VAL A 28 -3.48 -7.98 -11.89
N HIS A 29 -2.40 -8.77 -11.81
CA HIS A 29 -1.06 -8.27 -12.06
C HIS A 29 -0.69 -8.14 -13.54
N LEU A 30 -1.42 -8.81 -14.43
CA LEU A 30 -1.20 -8.79 -15.86
C LEU A 30 -2.28 -8.00 -16.62
N ALA A 31 -3.36 -7.61 -15.95
CA ALA A 31 -4.52 -6.97 -16.56
C ALA A 31 -5.11 -7.78 -17.73
N ILE A 32 -5.16 -9.11 -17.57
CA ILE A 32 -5.74 -10.05 -18.55
C ILE A 32 -6.84 -10.89 -17.89
N SER A 33 -7.67 -11.56 -18.69
CA SER A 33 -8.77 -12.39 -18.19
C SER A 33 -8.62 -13.87 -18.56
N TYR A 34 -8.75 -14.73 -17.56
CA TYR A 34 -8.84 -16.17 -17.73
C TYR A 34 -10.21 -16.58 -18.31
N PRO A 35 -10.28 -17.57 -19.21
CA PRO A 35 -9.18 -18.27 -19.89
C PRO A 35 -8.80 -17.64 -21.26
N SER A 36 -9.34 -16.46 -21.57
CA SER A 36 -9.42 -15.95 -22.95
C SER A 36 -8.17 -15.21 -23.44
N ALA A 37 -7.48 -14.51 -22.55
CA ALA A 37 -6.31 -13.68 -22.86
C ALA A 37 -5.01 -14.35 -22.41
N THR A 38 -3.94 -14.14 -23.15
CA THR A 38 -2.60 -14.72 -22.95
C THR A 38 -1.60 -13.68 -22.46
N LEU A 39 -0.32 -14.05 -22.28
CA LEU A 39 0.72 -13.08 -21.92
C LEU A 39 0.94 -12.02 -23.02
N GLU A 40 0.74 -12.38 -24.29
CA GLU A 40 0.89 -11.44 -25.41
C GLU A 40 -0.19 -10.35 -25.41
N ASP A 41 -1.31 -10.61 -24.72
CA ASP A 41 -2.41 -9.65 -24.58
C ASP A 41 -2.23 -8.72 -23.36
N SER A 42 -1.15 -8.90 -22.58
CA SER A 42 -0.94 -8.18 -21.32
C SER A 42 -0.24 -6.83 -21.53
N PRO A 43 -0.93 -5.69 -21.32
CA PRO A 43 -0.28 -4.39 -21.40
C PRO A 43 0.76 -4.20 -20.29
N GLU A 44 0.61 -4.87 -19.14
CA GLU A 44 1.55 -4.78 -18.03
C GLU A 44 2.93 -5.34 -18.40
N ILE A 45 2.99 -6.40 -19.21
CA ILE A 45 4.26 -7.00 -19.65
C ILE A 45 5.00 -6.06 -20.61
N ASP A 46 4.29 -5.36 -21.49
CA ASP A 46 4.88 -4.38 -22.39
C ASP A 46 5.57 -3.24 -21.63
N HIS A 47 4.95 -2.79 -20.53
CA HIS A 47 5.50 -1.72 -19.68
C HIS A 47 6.56 -2.24 -18.69
N HIS A 48 6.44 -3.49 -18.25
CA HIS A 48 7.28 -4.09 -17.22
C HIS A 48 7.73 -5.52 -17.62
N PRO A 49 8.75 -5.64 -18.50
CA PRO A 49 9.19 -6.94 -19.01
C PRO A 49 9.61 -7.96 -17.93
N ILE A 50 10.07 -7.48 -16.77
CA ILE A 50 10.42 -8.32 -15.61
C ILE A 50 9.24 -9.14 -15.09
N LEU A 51 7.99 -8.73 -15.34
CA LEU A 51 6.80 -9.49 -14.99
C LEU A 51 6.81 -10.89 -15.62
N LYS A 52 7.32 -11.04 -16.85
CA LYS A 52 7.44 -12.36 -17.48
C LYS A 52 8.32 -13.30 -16.64
N THR A 53 9.43 -12.80 -16.11
CA THR A 53 10.30 -13.55 -15.19
C THR A 53 9.58 -13.89 -13.88
N MET A 54 8.86 -12.94 -13.30
CA MET A 54 8.11 -13.16 -12.05
C MET A 54 7.00 -14.21 -12.20
N ILE A 55 6.26 -14.19 -13.31
CA ILE A 55 5.23 -15.19 -13.63
C ILE A 55 5.84 -16.58 -13.72
N ASN A 56 6.99 -16.71 -14.38
CA ASN A 56 7.71 -17.98 -14.45
C ASN A 56 8.06 -18.49 -13.06
N ILE A 57 8.57 -17.63 -12.18
CA ILE A 57 8.85 -18.00 -10.78
C ILE A 57 7.57 -18.43 -10.05
N ILE A 58 6.48 -17.66 -10.15
CA ILE A 58 5.20 -17.97 -9.50
C ILE A 58 4.70 -19.36 -9.94
N ILE A 59 4.74 -19.64 -11.24
CA ILE A 59 4.30 -20.92 -11.79
C ILE A 59 5.23 -22.07 -11.34
N SER A 60 6.56 -21.85 -11.26
CA SER A 60 7.52 -22.85 -10.76
C SER A 60 7.27 -23.17 -9.30
N LEU A 61 7.00 -22.15 -8.47
CA LEU A 61 6.67 -22.32 -7.05
C LEU A 61 5.31 -23.00 -6.88
N ALA A 62 4.33 -22.65 -7.72
CA ALA A 62 3.01 -23.27 -7.70
C ALA A 62 3.08 -24.77 -8.01
N GLU A 63 3.96 -25.20 -8.92
CA GLU A 63 4.14 -26.62 -9.26
C GLU A 63 4.54 -27.48 -8.05
N GLN A 64 5.30 -26.90 -7.10
CA GLN A 64 5.70 -27.56 -5.86
C GLN A 64 4.57 -27.64 -4.82
N HIS A 65 3.49 -26.89 -5.02
CA HIS A 65 2.40 -26.83 -4.05
C HIS A 65 1.45 -28.04 -4.22
N PRO A 66 1.11 -28.79 -3.13
CA PRO A 66 0.29 -30.00 -3.21
C PRO A 66 -1.08 -29.81 -3.87
N HIS A 67 -1.64 -28.60 -3.78
CA HIS A 67 -2.96 -28.28 -4.31
C HIS A 67 -2.96 -27.81 -5.78
N CYS A 68 -1.80 -27.50 -6.36
CA CYS A 68 -1.66 -27.17 -7.79
C CYS A 68 -1.06 -28.35 -8.55
N GLY A 69 0.17 -28.75 -8.18
CA GLY A 69 0.94 -29.81 -8.82
C GLY A 69 1.19 -29.59 -10.33
N PRO A 70 1.72 -30.60 -11.03
CA PRO A 70 2.02 -30.51 -12.46
C PRO A 70 0.79 -30.21 -13.34
N SER A 71 -0.38 -30.73 -12.96
CA SER A 71 -1.62 -30.51 -13.73
C SER A 71 -2.12 -29.08 -13.64
N GLY A 72 -2.08 -28.45 -12.46
CA GLY A 72 -2.45 -27.05 -12.31
C GLY A 72 -1.48 -26.11 -13.03
N THR A 73 -0.18 -26.39 -12.94
CA THR A 73 0.85 -25.65 -13.68
C THR A 73 0.68 -25.79 -15.20
N GLN A 74 0.26 -26.96 -15.70
CA GLN A 74 -0.04 -27.13 -17.12
C GLN A 74 -1.24 -26.27 -17.56
N ILE A 75 -2.28 -26.12 -16.73
CA ILE A 75 -3.40 -25.23 -17.01
C ILE A 75 -2.93 -23.78 -17.11
N LEU A 76 -2.08 -23.32 -16.17
CA LEU A 76 -1.51 -21.97 -16.20
C LEU A 76 -0.67 -21.73 -17.46
N LYS A 77 0.22 -22.66 -17.79
CA LYS A 77 1.09 -22.58 -18.98
C LYS A 77 0.27 -22.52 -20.26
N ASN A 78 -0.76 -23.36 -20.39
CA ASN A 78 -1.64 -23.38 -21.55
C ASN A 78 -2.44 -22.08 -21.69
N TRP A 79 -3.02 -21.58 -20.59
CA TRP A 79 -3.75 -20.31 -20.58
C TRP A 79 -2.85 -19.14 -20.99
N LEU A 80 -1.67 -19.04 -20.40
CA LEU A 80 -0.75 -17.93 -20.62
C LEU A 80 -0.02 -18.00 -21.97
N GLY A 81 -0.21 -19.06 -22.76
CA GLY A 81 0.46 -19.24 -24.05
C GLY A 81 1.96 -19.52 -23.89
N ILE A 82 2.42 -20.03 -22.75
CA ILE A 82 3.84 -20.29 -22.49
C ILE A 82 4.23 -21.61 -23.18
N THR A 83 4.78 -21.52 -24.40
CA THR A 83 5.24 -22.69 -25.16
C THR A 83 6.73 -22.95 -24.91
N HIS A 84 7.07 -24.00 -24.13
CA HIS A 84 8.38 -24.67 -24.00
C HIS A 84 9.69 -23.83 -23.95
N GLU A 85 9.65 -22.49 -23.91
CA GLU A 85 10.76 -21.64 -23.51
C GLU A 85 11.26 -22.16 -22.16
N THR A 86 12.58 -22.15 -21.95
CA THR A 86 13.27 -22.74 -20.80
C THR A 86 12.67 -22.25 -19.50
N PHE A 87 11.65 -22.97 -19.03
CA PHE A 87 10.96 -22.67 -17.81
C PHE A 87 11.92 -22.99 -16.67
N PRO A 88 12.15 -22.05 -15.73
CA PRO A 88 13.17 -22.25 -14.72
C PRO A 88 12.82 -23.50 -13.91
N THR A 89 13.81 -24.36 -13.69
CA THR A 89 13.66 -25.45 -12.73
C THR A 89 13.35 -24.85 -11.36
N THR A 90 12.84 -25.65 -10.42
CA THR A 90 12.59 -25.18 -9.06
C THR A 90 13.84 -24.55 -8.44
N THR A 91 15.01 -25.14 -8.68
CA THR A 91 16.30 -24.61 -8.23
C THR A 91 16.60 -23.26 -8.87
N ASP A 92 16.43 -23.14 -10.19
CA ASP A 92 16.66 -21.87 -10.90
C ASP A 92 15.69 -20.79 -10.42
N ALA A 93 14.43 -21.14 -10.16
CA ALA A 93 13.44 -20.19 -9.63
C ALA A 93 13.83 -19.68 -8.24
N PHE A 94 14.39 -20.52 -7.37
CA PHE A 94 14.94 -20.08 -6.10
C PHE A 94 16.18 -19.19 -6.28
N THR A 95 17.07 -19.50 -7.22
CA THR A 95 18.20 -18.63 -7.55
C THR A 95 17.73 -17.28 -8.12
N MET A 96 16.67 -17.26 -8.92
CA MET A 96 16.06 -16.02 -9.41
C MET A 96 15.47 -15.18 -8.27
N LEU A 97 14.93 -15.81 -7.22
CA LEU A 97 14.47 -15.13 -6.00
C LEU A 97 15.62 -14.56 -5.16
N GLU A 98 16.88 -14.88 -5.45
CA GLU A 98 18.04 -14.19 -4.84
C GLU A 98 18.31 -12.84 -5.53
N SER A 99 17.75 -12.61 -6.72
CA SER A 99 17.87 -11.32 -7.41
C SER A 99 17.10 -10.24 -6.65
N ASN A 100 17.82 -9.21 -6.21
CA ASN A 100 17.24 -8.05 -5.53
C ASN A 100 16.20 -7.32 -6.40
N GLU A 101 16.37 -7.31 -7.72
CA GLU A 101 15.42 -6.69 -8.65
C GLU A 101 14.08 -7.45 -8.67
N VAL A 102 14.14 -8.78 -8.78
CA VAL A 102 12.96 -9.67 -8.76
C VAL A 102 12.24 -9.58 -7.42
N LEU A 103 12.97 -9.66 -6.31
CA LEU A 103 12.38 -9.51 -4.97
C LEU A 103 11.74 -8.13 -4.81
N SER A 104 12.43 -7.05 -5.22
CA SER A 104 11.90 -5.70 -5.14
C SER A 104 10.56 -5.58 -5.87
N GLU A 105 10.41 -6.18 -7.04
CA GLU A 105 9.14 -6.16 -7.78
C GLU A 105 8.07 -7.04 -7.12
N LEU A 106 8.42 -8.25 -6.70
CA LEU A 106 7.47 -9.15 -6.02
C LEU A 106 6.93 -8.55 -4.71
N TYR A 107 7.79 -7.94 -3.88
CA TYR A 107 7.37 -7.30 -2.63
C TYR A 107 6.60 -6.01 -2.86
N SER A 108 7.06 -5.15 -3.78
CA SER A 108 6.39 -3.87 -4.06
C SER A 108 5.00 -4.06 -4.67
N ARG A 109 4.80 -5.15 -5.42
CA ARG A 109 3.49 -5.56 -5.95
C ARG A 109 2.66 -6.34 -4.92
N GLY A 110 3.20 -6.67 -3.76
CA GLY A 110 2.50 -7.44 -2.74
C GLY A 110 2.20 -8.89 -3.14
N ILE A 111 2.95 -9.43 -4.10
CA ILE A 111 2.85 -10.82 -4.56
C ILE A 111 3.47 -11.76 -3.53
N ILE A 112 4.53 -11.30 -2.86
CA ILE A 112 5.17 -12.02 -1.75
C ILE A 112 5.13 -11.21 -0.46
N HIS A 113 5.23 -11.93 0.65
CA HIS A 113 5.37 -11.38 2.00
C HIS A 113 6.38 -12.21 2.81
N GLN A 114 6.77 -11.69 3.99
CA GLN A 114 7.69 -12.32 4.95
C GLN A 114 9.10 -12.58 4.43
N SER A 115 10.04 -12.83 5.34
CA SER A 115 11.36 -13.35 5.00
C SER A 115 11.61 -14.63 5.80
N PRO A 116 11.75 -15.81 5.16
CA PRO A 116 11.89 -16.02 3.71
C PRO A 116 10.62 -15.71 2.89
N PRO A 117 10.75 -15.34 1.60
CA PRO A 117 9.63 -14.99 0.73
C PRO A 117 8.55 -16.08 0.64
N GLN A 118 7.29 -15.70 0.84
CA GLN A 118 6.13 -16.56 0.66
C GLN A 118 5.15 -15.93 -0.32
N LEU A 119 4.54 -16.73 -1.19
CA LEU A 119 3.55 -16.27 -2.17
C LEU A 119 2.22 -15.95 -1.47
N VAL A 120 1.72 -14.74 -1.68
CA VAL A 120 0.39 -14.31 -1.23
C VAL A 120 -0.62 -14.80 -2.26
N VAL A 121 -1.26 -15.94 -1.97
CA VAL A 121 -2.27 -16.52 -2.86
C VAL A 121 -3.68 -16.08 -2.46
N GLU A 122 -3.91 -15.78 -1.18
CA GLU A 122 -5.21 -15.28 -0.74
C GLU A 122 -5.37 -13.79 -1.10
N LEU A 123 -6.33 -13.50 -1.98
CA LEU A 123 -6.81 -12.13 -2.18
C LEU A 123 -7.37 -11.64 -0.85
N SER A 124 -6.61 -10.78 -0.19
CA SER A 124 -7.05 -10.13 1.04
C SER A 124 -8.23 -9.23 0.70
N GLN A 125 -9.43 -9.60 1.14
CA GLN A 125 -10.57 -8.68 1.08
C GLN A 125 -10.19 -7.40 1.81
N GLU A 126 -10.27 -6.27 1.12
CA GLU A 126 -9.99 -4.98 1.73
C GLU A 126 -11.02 -4.72 2.84
N ILE A 127 -10.53 -4.70 4.08
CA ILE A 127 -11.38 -4.35 5.23
C ILE A 127 -11.45 -2.83 5.31
N SER A 128 -12.65 -2.28 5.08
CA SER A 128 -12.94 -0.86 5.23
C SER A 128 -13.51 -0.55 6.61
N ASN A 129 -12.81 0.28 7.38
CA ASN A 129 -13.24 0.71 8.72
C ASN A 129 -13.48 2.22 8.75
N PHE A 130 -14.65 2.64 9.22
CA PHE A 130 -15.00 4.05 9.38
C PHE A 130 -14.96 4.42 10.86
N VAL A 131 -14.05 5.32 11.24
CA VAL A 131 -13.83 5.69 12.65
C VAL A 131 -14.08 7.18 12.81
N THR A 132 -15.08 7.54 13.62
CA THR A 132 -15.24 8.92 14.09
C THR A 132 -14.70 9.01 15.51
N SER A 133 -13.66 9.82 15.72
CA SER A 133 -13.03 9.95 17.04
C SER A 133 -13.29 11.34 17.62
N ASN A 134 -14.05 11.35 18.71
CA ASN A 134 -14.23 12.47 19.62
C ASN A 134 -13.15 12.50 20.73
N GLN A 135 -12.21 11.55 20.72
CA GLN A 135 -11.11 11.49 21.67
C GLN A 135 -9.97 12.41 21.24
N ARG A 136 -9.28 13.00 22.22
CA ARG A 136 -8.09 13.81 21.98
C ARG A 136 -6.95 12.99 21.37
N ILE A 137 -6.84 11.72 21.74
CA ILE A 137 -5.80 10.79 21.27
C ILE A 137 -6.47 9.64 20.56
N THR A 138 -6.04 9.36 19.33
CA THR A 138 -6.47 8.17 18.57
C THR A 138 -5.23 7.39 18.13
N CYS A 139 -5.26 6.07 18.26
CA CYS A 139 -4.13 5.20 17.96
C CYS A 139 -4.58 4.04 17.07
N PHE A 140 -3.77 3.73 16.05
CA PHE A 140 -3.96 2.54 15.21
C PHE A 140 -2.71 1.69 15.22
N LYS A 141 -2.92 0.38 15.18
CA LYS A 141 -1.89 -0.64 14.97
C LYS A 141 -2.30 -1.44 13.74
N ILE A 142 -1.46 -1.41 12.71
CA ILE A 142 -1.77 -1.96 11.40
C ILE A 142 -0.69 -3.00 11.08
N PRO A 143 -1.05 -4.29 11.01
CA PRO A 143 -0.15 -5.33 10.53
C PRO A 143 0.14 -5.11 9.04
N GLY A 144 1.39 -5.25 8.61
CA GLY A 144 1.80 -4.96 7.23
C GLY A 144 1.18 -5.91 6.20
N GLU A 145 0.92 -7.16 6.59
CA GLU A 145 0.31 -8.20 5.77
C GLU A 145 -1.18 -7.97 5.49
N ASN A 146 -1.86 -7.16 6.29
CA ASN A 146 -3.32 -6.99 6.18
C ASN A 146 -3.67 -5.77 5.32
N ARG A 147 -4.14 -6.00 4.09
CA ARG A 147 -4.75 -4.92 3.28
C ARG A 147 -6.01 -4.41 3.97
N GLN A 148 -5.99 -3.14 4.36
CA GLN A 148 -7.13 -2.49 4.99
C GLN A 148 -7.11 -0.99 4.75
N MET A 149 -8.30 -0.40 4.72
CA MET A 149 -8.51 1.03 4.65
C MET A 149 -9.27 1.49 5.89
N ILE A 150 -8.77 2.55 6.53
CA ILE A 150 -9.39 3.17 7.68
C ILE A 150 -9.65 4.64 7.34
N LEU A 151 -10.92 5.05 7.34
CA LEU A 151 -11.29 6.45 7.23
C LEU A 151 -11.53 7.03 8.62
N LEU A 152 -10.57 7.80 9.13
CA LEU A 152 -10.68 8.52 10.39
C LEU A 152 -11.29 9.90 10.16
N THR A 153 -12.40 10.20 10.82
CA THR A 153 -12.89 11.56 11.00
C THR A 153 -12.54 12.04 12.40
N THR A 154 -11.75 13.11 12.50
CA THR A 154 -11.30 13.64 13.79
C THR A 154 -12.37 14.50 14.46
N ALA A 155 -12.24 14.73 15.77
CA ALA A 155 -12.91 15.83 16.43
C ALA A 155 -12.53 17.16 15.75
N PRO A 156 -13.40 18.19 15.80
CA PRO A 156 -13.04 19.53 15.36
C PRO A 156 -11.76 20.00 16.07
N ALA A 157 -10.72 20.27 15.28
CA ALA A 157 -9.42 20.67 15.78
C ALA A 157 -8.83 21.77 14.91
N TYR A 158 -8.08 22.69 15.53
CA TYR A 158 -7.29 23.66 14.78
C TYR A 158 -5.88 23.13 14.47
N ARG A 159 -5.44 22.12 15.22
CA ARG A 159 -4.11 21.52 15.12
C ARG A 159 -4.17 20.04 15.42
N ILE A 160 -3.40 19.25 14.68
CA ILE A 160 -3.25 17.82 14.93
C ILE A 160 -1.76 17.47 14.90
N TRP A 161 -1.29 16.76 15.93
CA TRP A 161 0.02 16.11 15.87
C TRP A 161 -0.14 14.66 15.45
N ILE A 162 0.68 14.25 14.50
CA ILE A 162 0.72 12.88 14.00
C ILE A 162 2.08 12.31 14.34
N LYS A 163 2.10 11.09 14.87
CA LYS A 163 3.30 10.27 14.97
C LYS A 163 3.05 8.95 14.27
N ALA A 164 3.79 8.72 13.20
CA ALA A 164 3.79 7.46 12.48
C ALA A 164 5.11 6.74 12.71
N LYS A 165 5.05 5.43 12.92
CA LYS A 165 6.25 4.60 12.95
C LYS A 165 5.94 3.19 12.49
N PHE A 166 6.95 2.48 12.01
CA PHE A 166 6.86 1.05 11.79
C PHE A 166 7.98 0.30 12.50
N SER A 167 7.77 -0.99 12.74
CA SER A 167 8.77 -1.90 13.29
C SER A 167 8.68 -3.24 12.61
N ILE A 168 9.82 -3.84 12.27
CA ILE A 168 9.89 -5.19 11.72
C ILE A 168 10.09 -6.17 12.87
N GLN A 169 9.23 -7.18 12.95
CA GLN A 169 9.29 -8.24 13.95
C GLN A 169 10.06 -9.43 13.41
N LEU A 170 11.04 -9.90 14.18
CA LEU A 170 11.78 -11.13 13.89
C LEU A 170 11.06 -12.34 14.54
N PRO A 171 11.16 -13.55 13.96
CA PRO A 171 11.99 -13.91 12.80
C PRO A 171 11.32 -13.69 11.44
N ASP A 172 10.00 -13.60 11.35
CA ASP A 172 9.26 -13.66 10.07
C ASP A 172 9.30 -12.37 9.24
N HIS A 173 9.92 -11.32 9.78
CA HIS A 173 10.00 -9.98 9.20
C HIS A 173 8.62 -9.32 8.97
N ASN A 174 7.64 -9.65 9.83
CA ASN A 174 6.34 -8.99 9.80
C ASN A 174 6.47 -7.55 10.28
N SER A 175 6.02 -6.60 9.46
CA SER A 175 6.00 -5.19 9.83
C SER A 175 4.73 -4.84 10.60
N ILE A 176 4.86 -3.95 11.57
CA ILE A 176 3.73 -3.37 12.29
C ILE A 176 3.85 -1.86 12.23
N HIS A 177 2.83 -1.22 11.66
CA HIS A 177 2.68 0.22 11.61
C HIS A 177 1.88 0.71 12.81
N LYS A 178 2.34 1.79 13.42
CA LYS A 178 1.69 2.45 14.55
C LYS A 178 1.48 3.91 14.22
N LEU A 179 0.24 4.32 14.15
CA LEU A 179 -0.16 5.71 13.92
C LEU A 179 -0.80 6.25 15.18
N LYS A 180 -0.36 7.42 15.63
CA LYS A 180 -0.93 8.13 16.77
C LYS A 180 -1.27 9.55 16.36
N PHE A 181 -2.52 9.92 16.61
CA PHE A 181 -3.07 11.24 16.37
C PHE A 181 -3.36 11.89 17.71
N LEU A 182 -2.93 13.14 17.87
CA LEU A 182 -3.27 13.99 19.00
C LEU A 182 -3.94 15.24 18.44
N ALA A 183 -5.25 15.38 18.64
CA ALA A 183 -6.00 16.55 18.22
C ALA A 183 -5.96 17.63 19.31
N ASP A 184 -5.70 18.88 18.91
CA ASP A 184 -5.94 20.03 19.75
C ASP A 184 -7.38 20.52 19.56
N THR A 185 -8.24 20.10 20.50
CA THR A 185 -9.64 20.51 20.55
C THR A 185 -9.84 21.79 21.37
N THR A 186 -8.75 22.40 21.87
CA THR A 186 -8.86 23.71 22.52
C THR A 186 -9.20 24.74 21.45
N LEU A 187 -10.28 25.49 21.66
CA LEU A 187 -10.78 26.48 20.69
C LEU A 187 -9.93 27.77 20.68
N THR A 188 -8.81 27.79 21.41
CA THR A 188 -8.02 28.99 21.70
C THR A 188 -6.63 28.88 21.09
N LYS A 189 -6.25 29.90 20.32
CA LYS A 189 -4.86 30.12 19.94
C LYS A 189 -4.13 30.82 21.05
N PHE A 190 -3.07 30.18 21.53
CA PHE A 190 -2.16 30.80 22.46
C PHE A 190 -0.99 31.42 21.69
N PRO A 191 -0.71 32.72 21.88
CA PRO A 191 0.52 33.32 21.35
C PRO A 191 1.75 32.68 21.99
N ASP A 192 2.91 32.74 21.34
CA ASP A 192 4.12 32.18 21.94
C ASP A 192 4.50 32.98 23.19
N ILE A 193 4.38 32.34 24.36
CA ILE A 193 4.63 32.96 25.67
C ILE A 193 6.07 33.45 25.82
N ASN A 194 7.01 32.90 25.05
CA ASN A 194 8.41 33.34 25.07
C ASN A 194 8.62 34.66 24.31
N THR A 195 7.62 35.10 23.54
CA THR A 195 7.72 36.28 22.66
C THR A 195 6.90 37.47 23.14
N VAL A 196 6.02 37.29 24.13
CA VAL A 196 5.12 38.34 24.63
C VAL A 196 5.03 38.35 26.15
N SER A 197 4.80 39.54 26.74
CA SER A 197 4.53 39.64 28.18
C SER A 197 3.25 38.88 28.56
N TYR A 198 3.11 38.44 29.81
CA TYR A 198 1.92 37.71 30.28
C TYR A 198 0.61 38.48 30.02
N LYS A 199 0.59 39.80 30.21
CA LYS A 199 -0.58 40.63 29.86
C LYS A 199 -0.90 40.54 28.37
N GLN A 200 0.09 40.72 27.49
CA GLN A 200 -0.10 40.59 26.04
C GLN A 200 -0.50 39.17 25.63
N TYR A 201 0.01 38.15 26.32
CA TYR A 201 -0.38 36.76 26.11
C TYR A 201 -1.87 36.56 26.35
N CYS A 202 -2.41 37.05 27.47
CA CYS A 202 -3.84 36.98 27.77
C CYS A 202 -4.68 37.76 26.75
N PHE A 203 -4.25 38.97 26.37
CA PHE A 203 -5.02 39.82 25.43
C PHE A 203 -5.00 39.32 23.98
N ARG A 204 -3.97 38.57 23.56
CA ARG A 204 -3.82 38.08 22.18
C ARG A 204 -4.37 36.68 21.96
N GLN A 205 -5.09 36.12 22.94
CA GLN A 205 -5.82 34.87 22.74
C GLN A 205 -6.93 35.09 21.72
N THR A 206 -6.90 34.31 20.65
CA THR A 206 -7.91 34.38 19.59
C THR A 206 -8.60 33.03 19.47
N TYR A 207 -9.84 33.04 19.00
CA TYR A 207 -10.56 31.81 18.69
C TYR A 207 -10.03 31.22 17.39
N SER A 208 -9.76 29.92 17.38
CA SER A 208 -9.40 29.19 16.16
C SER A 208 -10.65 28.78 15.41
N THR A 209 -10.63 28.87 14.07
CA THR A 209 -11.55 28.09 13.26
C THR A 209 -11.17 26.61 13.37
N THR A 210 -12.07 25.80 13.93
CA THR A 210 -11.89 24.34 14.03
C THR A 210 -12.79 23.64 13.04
N ARG A 211 -12.32 22.53 12.47
CA ARG A 211 -13.17 21.61 11.72
C ARG A 211 -12.67 20.18 11.87
N PRO A 212 -13.56 19.18 11.70
CA PRO A 212 -13.15 17.80 11.52
C PRO A 212 -12.21 17.68 10.31
N LEU A 213 -11.20 16.81 10.44
CA LEU A 213 -10.36 16.37 9.34
C LEU A 213 -10.71 14.93 8.98
N LYS A 214 -10.77 14.64 7.68
CA LYS A 214 -10.87 13.29 7.14
C LYS A 214 -9.48 12.79 6.80
N ILE A 215 -9.00 11.80 7.54
CA ILE A 215 -7.71 11.16 7.33
C ILE A 215 -7.96 9.74 6.84
N MET A 216 -7.57 9.46 5.59
CA MET A 216 -7.60 8.10 5.06
C MET A 216 -6.26 7.42 5.36
N ILE A 217 -6.31 6.25 5.99
CA ILE A 217 -5.15 5.42 6.28
C ILE A 217 -5.32 4.14 5.45
N PHE A 218 -4.40 3.88 4.54
CA PHE A 218 -4.50 2.74 3.62
C PHE A 218 -3.25 1.88 3.72
N ASN A 219 -3.40 0.63 4.15
CA ASN A 219 -2.29 -0.32 4.09
C ASN A 219 -2.17 -0.91 2.68
N ALA A 220 -1.13 -0.53 1.95
CA ALA A 220 -0.93 -0.95 0.57
C ALA A 220 -0.50 -2.42 0.46
N ALA A 221 0.25 -2.92 1.45
CA ALA A 221 0.93 -4.21 1.38
C ALA A 221 1.72 -4.40 0.06
N GLY A 222 2.35 -3.32 -0.41
CA GLY A 222 2.90 -3.18 -1.75
C GLY A 222 2.23 -2.08 -2.56
N ALA A 223 2.88 -0.91 -2.67
CA ALA A 223 2.30 0.27 -3.31
C ALA A 223 2.27 0.22 -4.86
N THR A 224 2.91 -0.77 -5.50
CA THR A 224 2.75 -1.01 -6.96
C THR A 224 1.70 -2.09 -7.26
N ASN A 225 0.95 -2.56 -6.27
CA ASN A 225 -0.15 -3.48 -6.54
C ASN A 225 -1.27 -2.76 -7.34
N PRO A 226 -1.68 -3.26 -8.52
CA PRO A 226 -2.71 -2.61 -9.34
C PRO A 226 -4.07 -2.47 -8.63
N GLU A 227 -4.46 -3.46 -7.84
CA GLU A 227 -5.72 -3.43 -7.06
C GLU A 227 -5.67 -2.32 -6.00
N PHE A 228 -4.52 -2.15 -5.33
CA PHE A 228 -4.33 -1.04 -4.39
C PHE A 228 -4.44 0.31 -5.10
N ILE A 229 -3.78 0.49 -6.25
CA ILE A 229 -3.81 1.76 -7.00
C ILE A 229 -5.25 2.12 -7.39
N TYR A 230 -5.99 1.12 -7.91
CA TYR A 230 -7.40 1.29 -8.26
C TYR A 230 -8.26 1.66 -7.05
N SER A 231 -8.18 0.86 -5.97
CA SER A 231 -8.97 1.09 -4.77
C SER A 231 -8.64 2.41 -4.09
N PHE A 232 -7.36 2.77 -4.00
CA PHE A 232 -6.91 4.05 -3.47
C PHE A 232 -7.49 5.22 -4.25
N THR A 233 -7.48 5.14 -5.58
CA THR A 233 -8.04 6.19 -6.46
C THR A 233 -9.55 6.32 -6.27
N ALA A 234 -10.27 5.19 -6.26
CA ALA A 234 -11.72 5.17 -6.04
C ALA A 234 -12.10 5.75 -4.67
N ASN A 235 -11.39 5.34 -3.61
CA ASN A 235 -11.62 5.84 -2.25
C ASN A 235 -11.25 7.33 -2.10
N CYS A 236 -10.17 7.80 -2.74
CA CYS A 236 -9.85 9.23 -2.77
C CYS A 236 -10.97 10.05 -3.42
N PHE A 237 -11.50 9.58 -4.55
CA PHE A 237 -12.60 10.24 -5.26
C PHE A 237 -13.88 10.28 -4.42
N GLU A 238 -14.26 9.14 -3.83
CA GLU A 238 -15.51 9.01 -3.08
C GLU A 238 -15.45 9.72 -1.72
N LYS A 239 -14.39 9.48 -0.94
CA LYS A 239 -14.31 9.91 0.47
C LYS A 239 -13.74 11.32 0.63
N LYS A 240 -12.97 11.80 -0.36
CA LYS A 240 -12.30 13.10 -0.39
C LYS A 240 -11.51 13.39 0.89
N PRO A 241 -10.48 12.58 1.20
CA PRO A 241 -9.69 12.79 2.40
C PRO A 241 -8.91 14.10 2.35
N ASP A 242 -8.77 14.76 3.51
CA ASP A 242 -7.90 15.92 3.69
C ASP A 242 -6.42 15.51 3.72
N LEU A 243 -6.14 14.33 4.29
CA LEU A 243 -4.82 13.70 4.36
C LEU A 243 -4.96 12.21 4.05
N ALA A 244 -4.10 11.68 3.18
CA ALA A 244 -3.93 10.25 3.00
C ALA A 244 -2.60 9.80 3.61
N ILE A 245 -2.63 8.70 4.36
CA ILE A 245 -1.47 8.03 4.95
C ILE A 245 -1.44 6.61 4.39
N ILE A 246 -0.40 6.28 3.63
CA ILE A 246 -0.23 4.95 3.06
C ILE A 246 0.83 4.20 3.86
N THR A 247 0.50 3.02 4.37
CA THR A 247 1.44 2.15 5.11
C THR A 247 1.84 0.94 4.26
N GLU A 248 2.93 0.29 4.65
CA GLU A 248 3.49 -0.89 3.98
C GLU A 248 3.67 -0.67 2.48
N THR A 249 4.32 0.44 2.14
CA THR A 249 4.53 0.85 0.76
C THR A 249 5.53 -0.05 0.02
N ARG A 250 6.54 -0.56 0.75
CA ARG A 250 7.61 -1.44 0.22
C ARG A 250 8.33 -0.90 -1.02
N LEU A 251 8.32 0.43 -1.17
CA LEU A 251 8.93 1.14 -2.28
C LEU A 251 9.85 2.22 -1.74
N SER A 252 11.09 2.20 -2.21
CA SER A 252 12.12 3.15 -1.84
C SER A 252 12.69 3.91 -3.03
N GLY A 253 13.43 4.98 -2.73
CA GLY A 253 14.23 5.70 -3.72
C GLY A 253 13.38 6.33 -4.83
N THR A 254 13.92 6.33 -6.05
CA THR A 254 13.30 6.98 -7.21
C THR A 254 11.94 6.39 -7.56
N LYS A 255 11.80 5.05 -7.50
CA LYS A 255 10.50 4.37 -7.72
C LYS A 255 9.44 4.85 -6.74
N GLY A 256 9.80 4.97 -5.46
CA GLY A 256 8.90 5.48 -4.42
C GLY A 256 8.52 6.96 -4.65
N VAL A 257 9.48 7.81 -5.03
CA VAL A 257 9.22 9.22 -5.33
C VAL A 257 8.27 9.37 -6.51
N CYS A 258 8.57 8.73 -7.65
CA CYS A 258 7.72 8.79 -8.84
C CYS A 258 6.30 8.30 -8.55
N SER A 259 6.18 7.17 -7.85
CA SER A 259 4.87 6.58 -7.51
C SER A 259 4.02 7.51 -6.64
N ARG A 260 4.62 8.21 -5.67
CA ARG A 260 3.89 9.19 -4.84
C ARG A 260 3.42 10.41 -5.64
N GLN A 261 4.26 10.88 -6.56
CA GLN A 261 3.95 12.07 -7.36
C GLN A 261 2.79 11.84 -8.33
N THR A 262 2.53 10.61 -8.74
CA THR A 262 1.41 10.27 -9.63
C THR A 262 0.08 10.06 -8.89
N MET A 263 0.06 10.09 -7.55
CA MET A 263 -1.15 9.83 -6.74
C MET A 263 -2.13 11.01 -6.62
N GLY A 264 -1.88 12.11 -7.34
CA GLY A 264 -2.83 13.23 -7.42
C GLY A 264 -2.86 14.17 -6.22
N PHE A 265 -1.81 14.17 -5.39
CA PHE A 265 -1.64 15.09 -4.26
C PHE A 265 -0.50 16.07 -4.51
N GLN A 266 -0.66 17.32 -4.07
CA GLN A 266 0.32 18.40 -4.31
C GLN A 266 1.60 18.25 -3.49
N ALA A 267 1.49 17.71 -2.28
CA ALA A 267 2.59 17.62 -1.33
C ALA A 267 2.66 16.23 -0.71
N THR A 268 3.90 15.80 -0.43
CA THR A 268 4.17 14.47 0.11
C THR A 268 5.27 14.49 1.16
N ALA A 269 5.24 13.51 2.07
CA ALA A 269 6.35 13.15 2.95
C ALA A 269 6.44 11.63 3.03
N SER A 270 7.63 11.09 3.31
CA SER A 270 7.81 9.64 3.42
C SER A 270 8.72 9.24 4.57
N ILE A 271 8.51 8.01 5.02
CA ILE A 271 9.46 7.18 5.74
C ILE A 271 9.80 6.06 4.77
N GLU A 272 11.08 5.84 4.49
CA GLU A 272 11.51 4.79 3.57
C GLU A 272 11.37 3.40 4.23
N PRO A 273 11.09 2.34 3.45
CA PRO A 273 11.11 0.97 3.98
C PRO A 273 12.52 0.55 4.40
N GLN A 274 12.60 -0.45 5.28
CA GLN A 274 13.86 -1.12 5.63
C GLN A 274 13.91 -2.45 4.86
N GLY A 275 14.82 -2.54 3.89
CA GLY A 275 14.78 -3.63 2.90
C GLY A 275 13.46 -3.59 2.12
N PHE A 276 12.72 -4.69 2.15
CA PHE A 276 11.42 -4.83 1.47
C PHE A 276 10.21 -4.59 2.39
N PHE A 277 10.43 -4.14 3.63
CA PHE A 277 9.38 -4.08 4.64
C PHE A 277 9.13 -2.66 5.14
N GLY A 278 7.86 -2.33 5.35
CA GLY A 278 7.45 -1.05 5.89
C GLY A 278 7.36 0.07 4.86
N GLY A 279 7.84 1.24 5.27
CA GLY A 279 7.65 2.49 4.54
C GLY A 279 6.25 3.08 4.76
N ILE A 280 6.19 4.40 4.89
CA ILE A 280 4.95 5.15 5.14
C ILE A 280 4.97 6.41 4.28
N TRP A 281 3.89 6.68 3.56
CA TRP A 281 3.72 7.91 2.79
C TRP A 281 2.62 8.77 3.40
N PHE A 282 2.82 10.08 3.37
CA PHE A 282 1.83 11.10 3.69
C PHE A 282 1.58 11.90 2.43
N LEU A 283 0.31 12.06 2.05
CA LEU A 283 -0.11 12.76 0.83
C LEU A 283 -1.23 13.74 1.17
N TRP A 284 -1.08 15.01 0.78
CA TRP A 284 -2.10 16.04 1.03
C TRP A 284 -2.09 17.13 -0.02
N ASN A 285 -3.18 17.91 -0.06
CA ASN A 285 -3.29 19.15 -0.82
C ASN A 285 -3.14 20.33 0.14
N ASP A 286 -2.29 21.29 -0.20
CA ASP A 286 -1.91 22.41 0.68
C ASP A 286 -2.95 23.55 0.64
N VAL A 287 -4.22 23.17 0.70
CA VAL A 287 -5.36 24.10 0.55
C VAL A 287 -6.03 24.37 1.88
N SER A 288 -6.00 23.40 2.80
CA SER A 288 -6.79 23.44 4.03
C SER A 288 -5.96 23.53 5.31
N PHE A 289 -4.70 23.15 5.27
CA PHE A 289 -3.82 23.15 6.42
C PHE A 289 -2.36 23.15 5.98
N THR A 290 -1.48 23.67 6.83
CA THR A 290 -0.03 23.46 6.69
C THR A 290 0.36 22.13 7.31
N PHE A 291 1.23 21.37 6.66
CA PHE A 291 1.84 20.15 7.21
C PHE A 291 3.32 20.40 7.52
N ARG A 292 3.68 20.44 8.81
CA ARG A 292 5.06 20.66 9.26
C ARG A 292 5.65 19.38 9.86
N ILE A 293 6.72 18.88 9.24
CA ILE A 293 7.52 17.81 9.84
C ILE A 293 8.27 18.36 11.06
N LEU A 294 8.14 17.68 12.19
CA LEU A 294 8.80 18.03 13.45
C LEU A 294 10.07 17.21 13.64
N THR A 295 9.97 15.90 13.41
CA THR A 295 11.10 14.96 13.52
C THR A 295 10.95 13.84 12.50
N THR A 296 12.08 13.39 11.96
CA THR A 296 12.18 12.22 11.10
C THR A 296 13.36 11.37 11.56
N HIS A 297 13.12 10.07 11.71
CA HIS A 297 14.10 9.02 11.97
C HIS A 297 13.82 7.85 11.01
N ASP A 298 14.73 6.90 10.91
CA ASP A 298 14.71 5.80 9.92
C ASP A 298 13.36 5.10 9.76
N ASN A 299 12.61 4.91 10.85
CA ASN A 299 11.31 4.24 10.85
C ASN A 299 10.20 5.05 11.55
N CYS A 300 10.40 6.35 11.77
CA CYS A 300 9.45 7.18 12.52
C CYS A 300 9.42 8.63 12.00
N LEU A 301 8.21 9.17 11.83
CA LEU A 301 7.97 10.57 11.48
C LEU A 301 6.96 11.17 12.45
N SER A 302 7.27 12.36 12.97
CA SER A 302 6.31 13.17 13.72
C SER A 302 6.05 14.46 12.96
N ALA A 303 4.79 14.83 12.80
CA ALA A 303 4.36 16.01 12.09
C ALA A 303 3.25 16.76 12.84
N GLN A 304 3.07 18.01 12.47
CA GLN A 304 1.99 18.88 12.94
C GLN A 304 1.21 19.40 11.74
N LEU A 305 -0.11 19.22 11.78
CA LEU A 305 -1.05 19.87 10.89
C LEU A 305 -1.63 21.07 11.61
N THR A 306 -1.69 22.23 10.95
CA THR A 306 -2.36 23.42 11.47
C THR A 306 -3.32 23.94 10.42
N MET A 307 -4.59 24.04 10.77
CA MET A 307 -5.64 24.54 9.87
C MET A 307 -5.40 26.00 9.54
N TYR A 308 -5.65 26.38 8.29
CA TYR A 308 -5.71 27.80 7.94
C TYR A 308 -6.89 28.45 8.65
N ASP A 309 -6.68 29.67 9.15
CA ASP A 309 -7.80 30.52 9.54
C ASP A 309 -8.57 30.87 8.27
N GLY A 310 -9.90 30.76 8.31
CA GLY A 310 -10.80 31.00 7.17
C GLY A 310 -10.80 32.43 6.61
N ASN A 311 -9.71 33.19 6.76
CA ASN A 311 -9.46 34.50 6.16
C ASN A 311 -8.57 34.36 4.92
N ILE A 312 -8.85 33.41 4.03
CA ILE A 312 -8.24 33.39 2.70
C ILE A 312 -9.35 33.66 1.68
N LEU A 313 -9.43 34.96 1.33
CA LEU A 313 -10.19 35.63 0.26
C LEU A 313 -11.72 35.63 0.38
#